data_AF-A0AAP3ZYS4-F1
#
_entry.id   AF-A0AAP3ZYS4-F1
#
_cell.length_a   1.000
_cell.length_b   1.000
_cell.length_c   1.000
_cell.angle_alpha   90.00
_cell.angle_beta   90.00
_cell.angle_gamma   90.00
#
_symmetry.space_group_name_H-M   'P 1'
#
loop_
_entity.id
_entity.type
_entity.pdbx_description
1 polymer ?
#
loop_
_entity_poly.entity_id
_entity_poly.type
_entity_poly.pdbx_seq_one_letter_code
_entity_poly.pdbx_strand_id
1 'polypeptide(L)'
;MIVSTTQPRFAFLSKDGILRLHDEEHAAQHGNHVLTSLTDDESGYPVVEGQGDVYYAYEDKAYIKGNKGDGQLIPTPPVLKQIAAELL
;
A
#
# COMPACT_ATOMS: atom_id res chain seq x y z
N MET A 1 -14.72 -26.12 -3.48
CA MET A 1 -13.68 -25.13 -3.81
C MET A 1 -13.99 -23.89 -2.99
N ILE A 2 -13.16 -23.55 -2.01
CA ILE A 2 -13.27 -22.24 -1.37
C ILE A 2 -12.62 -21.24 -2.33
N VAL A 3 -13.43 -20.53 -3.10
CA VAL A 3 -12.98 -19.31 -3.75
C VAL A 3 -12.85 -18.28 -2.63
N SER A 4 -11.63 -18.09 -2.12
CA SER A 4 -11.32 -16.90 -1.33
C SER A 4 -11.49 -15.72 -2.28
N THR A 5 -12.69 -15.14 -2.30
CA THR A 5 -13.00 -13.93 -3.07
C THR A 5 -12.36 -12.74 -2.37
N THR A 6 -11.04 -12.71 -2.33
CA THR A 6 -10.33 -11.48 -1.98
C THR A 6 -10.68 -10.51 -3.10
N GLN A 7 -11.52 -9.52 -2.79
CA GLN A 7 -11.91 -8.50 -3.76
C GLN A 7 -10.64 -7.86 -4.34
N PRO A 8 -10.63 -7.53 -5.64
CA PRO A 8 -9.46 -6.89 -6.26
C PRO A 8 -9.09 -5.64 -5.47
N ARG A 9 -7.80 -5.52 -5.15
CA ARG A 9 -7.27 -4.37 -4.41
C ARG A 9 -6.54 -3.46 -5.38
N PHE A 10 -6.81 -2.18 -5.24
CA PHE A 10 -6.20 -1.12 -6.02
C PHE A 10 -5.29 -0.31 -5.11
N ALA A 11 -4.04 -0.19 -5.52
CA ALA A 11 -3.06 0.64 -4.87
C ALA A 11 -3.22 2.08 -5.36
N PHE A 12 -3.15 3.03 -4.43
CA PHE A 12 -3.19 4.46 -4.71
C PHE A 12 -2.32 5.22 -3.70
N LEU A 13 -1.96 6.45 -4.04
CA LEU A 13 -1.28 7.35 -3.10
C LEU A 13 -2.30 8.24 -2.39
N SER A 14 -2.27 8.21 -1.06
CA SER A 14 -2.94 9.23 -0.26
C SER A 14 -2.37 10.62 -0.55
N LYS A 15 -3.10 11.67 -0.14
CA LYS A 15 -2.66 13.07 -0.30
C LYS A 15 -1.28 13.33 0.32
N ASP A 16 -0.95 12.62 1.39
CA ASP A 16 0.36 12.69 2.06
C ASP A 16 1.46 11.85 1.38
N GLY A 17 1.19 11.24 0.22
CA GLY A 17 2.14 10.39 -0.50
C GLY A 17 2.34 9.00 0.09
N ILE A 18 1.39 8.53 0.89
CA ILE A 18 1.44 7.21 1.52
C ILE A 18 0.73 6.20 0.62
N LEU A 19 1.37 5.07 0.35
CA LEU A 19 0.78 3.98 -0.44
C LEU A 19 -0.28 3.22 0.37
N ARG A 20 -1.47 3.08 -0.20
CA ARG A 20 -2.65 2.48 0.43
C ARG A 20 -3.35 1.56 -0.55
N LEU A 21 -4.06 0.56 -0.04
CA LEU A 21 -4.90 -0.31 -0.85
C LEU A 21 -6.36 -0.16 -0.46
N HIS A 22 -7.24 -0.13 -1.46
CA HIS A 22 -8.69 -0.18 -1.26
C HIS A 22 -9.38 -0.82 -2.47
N ASP A 23 -10.71 -0.87 -2.46
CA ASP A 23 -11.49 -1.10 -3.68
C ASP A 23 -11.28 0.04 -4.71
N GLU A 24 -11.67 -0.23 -5.96
CA GLU A 24 -11.50 0.68 -7.09
C GLU A 24 -12.21 2.03 -6.88
N GLU A 25 -13.43 2.02 -6.34
CA GLU A 25 -14.25 3.22 -6.17
C GLU A 25 -13.57 4.20 -5.20
N HIS A 26 -13.01 3.69 -4.10
CA HIS A 26 -12.21 4.50 -3.19
C HIS A 26 -10.89 4.94 -3.81
N ALA A 27 -10.14 4.03 -4.44
CA ALA A 27 -8.84 4.35 -5.03
C ALA A 27 -8.95 5.45 -6.11
N ALA A 28 -10.03 5.43 -6.90
CA ALA A 28 -10.31 6.44 -7.93
C ALA A 28 -10.54 7.84 -7.35
N GLN A 29 -11.00 7.97 -6.09
CA GLN A 29 -11.16 9.29 -5.43
C GLN A 29 -9.82 9.97 -5.13
N HIS A 30 -8.72 9.20 -5.15
CA HIS A 30 -7.37 9.68 -4.90
C HIS A 30 -6.57 9.94 -6.19
N GLY A 31 -7.18 9.74 -7.37
CA GLY A 31 -6.57 9.98 -8.67
C GLY A 31 -6.02 8.71 -9.31
N ASN A 32 -4.71 8.69 -9.56
CA ASN A 32 -4.04 7.53 -10.14
C ASN A 32 -4.15 6.33 -9.18
N HIS A 33 -4.53 5.19 -9.74
CA HIS A 33 -4.63 3.92 -9.03
C HIS A 33 -4.21 2.78 -9.95
N VAL A 34 -3.67 1.70 -9.38
CA VAL A 34 -3.26 0.51 -10.12
C VAL A 34 -3.79 -0.75 -9.45
N LEU A 35 -4.25 -1.71 -10.23
CA LEU A 35 -4.63 -3.03 -9.71
C LEU A 35 -3.40 -3.73 -9.15
N THR A 36 -3.50 -4.30 -7.95
CA THR A 36 -2.42 -5.04 -7.30
C THR A 36 -2.89 -6.40 -6.79
N SER A 37 -1.94 -7.33 -6.67
CA SER A 37 -2.14 -8.62 -5.99
C SER A 37 -1.76 -8.57 -4.51
N LEU A 38 -1.31 -7.42 -4.01
CA LEU A 38 -1.05 -7.24 -2.59
C LEU A 38 -2.37 -7.25 -1.80
N THR A 39 -2.33 -7.84 -0.62
CA THR A 39 -3.39 -7.73 0.39
C THR A 39 -3.10 -6.54 1.30
N ASP A 40 -4.11 -6.02 1.97
CA ASP A 40 -3.98 -5.00 3.00
C ASP A 40 -4.27 -5.52 4.41
N ASP A 41 -3.77 -4.80 5.42
CA ASP A 41 -4.20 -4.95 6.80
C ASP A 41 -5.57 -4.28 7.03
N GLU A 42 -6.13 -4.41 8.22
CA GLU A 42 -7.42 -3.79 8.60
C GLU A 42 -7.42 -2.25 8.42
N SER A 43 -6.23 -1.64 8.46
CA SER A 43 -6.05 -0.22 8.25
C SER A 43 -5.94 0.15 6.77
N GLY A 44 -5.82 -0.77 5.82
CA GLY A 44 -5.63 -0.46 4.38
C GLY A 44 -4.18 -0.23 3.94
N TYR A 45 -3.19 -0.62 4.75
CA TYR A 45 -1.78 -0.61 4.32
C TYR A 45 -1.43 -1.91 3.60
N PRO A 46 -0.62 -1.85 2.52
CA PRO A 46 -0.17 -3.05 1.83
C PRO A 46 0.59 -3.97 2.78
N VAL A 47 0.28 -5.27 2.72
CA VAL A 47 0.92 -6.30 3.52
C VAL A 47 2.04 -6.94 2.71
N VAL A 48 3.27 -6.79 3.17
CA VAL A 48 4.45 -7.44 2.59
C VAL A 48 5.05 -8.35 3.64
N GLU A 49 5.36 -9.60 3.26
CA GLU A 49 5.90 -10.62 4.19
C GLU A 49 5.06 -10.83 5.47
N GLY A 50 3.75 -10.57 5.40
CA GLY A 50 2.81 -10.78 6.51
C GLY A 50 2.70 -9.62 7.51
N GLN A 51 3.28 -8.46 7.21
CA GLN A 51 3.17 -7.25 8.03
C GLN A 51 2.58 -6.10 7.20
N GLY A 52 1.79 -5.23 7.83
CA GLY A 52 1.31 -4.01 7.19
C GLY A 52 2.44 -2.97 7.07
N ASP A 53 2.79 -2.61 5.84
CA ASP A 53 3.87 -1.71 5.50
C ASP A 53 3.34 -0.29 5.23
N VAL A 54 3.77 0.66 6.04
CA VAL A 54 3.51 2.09 5.83
C VAL A 54 4.61 2.65 4.93
N TYR A 55 4.33 2.74 3.63
CA TYR A 55 5.29 3.23 2.64
C TYR A 55 5.01 4.69 2.21
N TYR A 56 6.01 5.54 2.37
CA TYR A 56 6.01 6.95 1.97
C TYR A 56 6.73 7.11 0.62
N ALA A 57 5.97 7.24 -0.47
CA ALA A 57 6.50 7.21 -1.84
C ALA A 57 7.50 8.36 -2.13
N TYR A 58 7.22 9.57 -1.65
CA TYR A 58 8.11 10.72 -1.86
C TYR A 58 9.42 10.66 -1.03
N GLU A 59 9.45 9.87 0.04
CA GLU A 59 10.64 9.72 0.89
C GLU A 59 11.42 8.43 0.60
N ASP A 60 10.86 7.51 -0.21
CA ASP A 60 11.37 6.14 -0.40
C ASP A 60 11.60 5.40 0.93
N LYS A 61 10.70 5.58 1.91
CA LYS A 61 10.81 4.96 3.24
C LYS A 61 9.60 4.11 3.57
N ALA A 62 9.85 2.89 4.06
CA ALA A 62 8.84 1.98 4.57
C ALA A 62 9.01 1.75 6.07
N TYR A 63 7.89 1.65 6.77
CA TYR A 63 7.83 1.38 8.20
C TYR A 63 6.87 0.23 8.48
N ILE A 64 7.19 -0.59 9.47
CA ILE A 64 6.29 -1.61 10.01
C ILE A 64 5.97 -1.30 11.47
N LYS A 65 4.89 -1.92 11.99
CA LYS A 65 4.46 -1.77 13.39
C LYS A 65 4.25 -0.32 13.82
N GLY A 66 3.83 0.53 12.90
CA GLY A 66 3.67 1.96 13.10
C GLY A 66 4.08 2.75 11.85
N ASN A 67 4.13 4.07 11.99
CA ASN A 67 4.45 5.00 10.92
C ASN A 67 5.79 5.73 11.20
N LYS A 68 6.08 6.82 10.50
CA LYS A 68 7.34 7.59 10.69
C LYS A 68 7.63 8.03 12.13
N GLY A 69 6.62 8.21 12.99
CA GLY A 69 6.79 8.69 14.37
C GLY A 69 7.06 7.61 15.43
N ASP A 70 6.56 6.40 15.23
CA ASP A 70 6.56 5.32 16.24
C ASP A 70 6.91 3.93 15.66
N GLY A 71 6.94 3.81 14.33
CA GLY A 71 7.21 2.57 13.62
C GLY A 71 8.69 2.26 13.46
N GLN A 72 8.96 1.03 13.05
CA GLN A 72 10.29 0.54 12.75
C GLN A 72 10.60 0.78 11.27
N LEU A 73 11.62 1.58 10.97
CA LEU A 73 12.13 1.75 9.61
C LEU A 73 12.69 0.42 9.09
N ILE A 74 12.30 0.05 7.87
CA ILE A 74 12.79 -1.13 7.16
C ILE A 74 13.34 -0.74 5.78
N PRO A 75 14.14 -1.61 5.13
CA PRO A 75 14.42 -1.46 3.72
C PRO A 75 13.12 -1.49 2.93
N THR A 76 12.91 -0.49 2.06
CA THR A 76 11.70 -0.40 1.26
C THR A 76 11.55 -1.60 0.32
N PRO A 77 10.47 -2.39 0.44
CA PRO A 77 10.26 -3.54 -0.43
C PRO A 77 10.15 -3.14 -1.91
N PRO A 78 10.82 -3.84 -2.85
CA PRO A 78 10.84 -3.48 -4.26
C PRO A 78 9.45 -3.35 -4.88
N VAL A 79 8.51 -4.23 -4.49
CA VAL A 79 7.13 -4.21 -4.98
C VAL A 79 6.41 -2.90 -4.67
N LEU A 80 6.65 -2.30 -3.49
CA LEU A 80 6.04 -1.02 -3.12
C LEU A 80 6.66 0.13 -3.93
N LYS A 81 7.96 0.06 -4.24
CA LYS A 81 8.63 1.04 -5.12
C LYS A 81 8.07 0.99 -6.53
N GLN A 82 7.90 -0.21 -7.08
CA GLN A 82 7.38 -0.40 -8.43
C GLN A 82 5.97 0.16 -8.54
N ILE A 83 5.08 -0.20 -7.61
CA ILE A 83 3.70 0.30 -7.59
C ILE A 83 3.68 1.83 -7.44
N ALA A 84 4.45 2.40 -6.51
CA ALA A 84 4.46 3.85 -6.36
C ALA A 84 5.02 4.59 -7.58
N ALA A 85 6.01 4.02 -8.28
CA ALA A 85 6.51 4.60 -9.53
C ALA A 85 5.47 4.63 -10.64
N GLU A 86 4.46 3.75 -10.63
CA GLU A 86 3.33 3.78 -11.56
C GLU A 86 2.25 4.81 -11.15
N LEU A 87 2.23 5.23 -9.90
CA LEU A 87 1.23 6.15 -9.34
C LEU A 87 1.66 7.62 -9.37
N LEU A 88 2.98 7.87 -9.36
CA LEU A 88 3.63 9.19 -9.43
C LEU A 88 3.63 9.77 -10.85
#